data_AF-A0A821MYD3-F1
#
_entry.id   AF-A0A821MYD3-F1
#
_cell.length_a   1.000
_cell.length_b   1.000
_cell.length_c   1.000
_cell.angle_alpha   90.00
_cell.angle_beta   90.00
_cell.angle_gamma   90.00
#
_symmetry.space_group_name_H-M   'P 1'
#
loop_
_entity.id
_entity.type
_entity.pdbx_description
1 polymer ?
#
loop_
_entity_poly.entity_id
_entity_poly.type
_entity_poly.pdbx_seq_one_letter_code
_entity_poly.pdbx_strand_id
1 'polypeptide(L)' 'MKFAGVDLDIDNLTAELMPKSHERAAIVSNHPVGIAHFFNKLITTVLSTLINYNINKHESYPGGGILGEIEAYYGTV' A
#
# COMPACT_ATOMS: atom_id res chain seq x y z
N MET A 1 -14.91 -6.22 6.09
CA MET A 1 -13.91 -6.70 5.10
C MET A 1 -12.73 -7.20 5.89
N LYS A 2 -12.30 -8.46 5.76
CA LYS A 2 -11.20 -8.99 6.60
C LYS A 2 -9.85 -8.42 6.13
N PHE A 3 -9.13 -7.72 7.00
CA PHE A 3 -7.78 -7.24 6.72
C PHE A 3 -6.81 -8.18 7.44
N ALA A 4 -6.00 -8.93 6.69
CA ALA A 4 -5.03 -9.89 7.25
C ALA A 4 -5.65 -10.88 8.28
N GLY A 5 -6.90 -11.29 8.08
CA GLY A 5 -7.60 -12.26 8.94
C GLY A 5 -8.39 -11.67 10.11
N VAL A 6 -8.29 -10.36 10.36
CA VAL A 6 -9.04 -9.67 11.42
C VAL A 6 -10.29 -9.01 10.84
N ASP A 7 -11.43 -9.17 11.50
CA ASP A 7 -12.63 -8.43 11.16
C ASP A 7 -12.50 -7.01 11.74
N LEU A 8 -12.35 -6.04 10.85
CA LEU A 8 -12.04 -4.67 11.21
C LEU A 8 -13.14 -3.77 10.65
N ASP A 9 -13.81 -3.03 11.54
CA ASP A 9 -14.71 -1.96 11.15
C ASP A 9 -13.89 -0.69 10.88
N ILE A 10 -13.74 -0.35 9.61
CA ILE A 10 -12.92 0.78 9.16
C ILE A 10 -13.62 2.11 9.49
N ASP A 11 -14.96 2.12 9.53
CA ASP A 11 -15.74 3.33 9.75
C ASP A 11 -15.76 3.74 11.23
N ASN A 12 -15.51 2.78 12.14
CA ASN A 12 -15.44 3.00 13.60
C ASN A 12 -14.04 2.76 14.18
N LEU A 13 -12.97 2.97 13.41
CA LEU A 13 -11.61 2.70 13.86
C LEU A 13 -11.12 3.75 14.88
N THR A 14 -11.20 3.44 16.18
CA THR A 14 -10.60 4.26 17.24
C THR A 14 -9.25 3.68 17.70
N ALA A 15 -8.41 4.52 18.31
CA ALA A 15 -7.12 4.08 18.85
C ALA A 15 -7.24 2.97 19.90
N GLU A 16 -8.38 2.88 20.59
CA GLU A 16 -8.69 1.87 21.60
C GLU A 16 -9.08 0.51 21.00
N LEU A 17 -9.67 0.52 19.79
CA LEU A 17 -10.04 -0.68 19.05
C LEU A 17 -8.87 -1.28 18.26
N MET A 18 -7.75 -0.56 18.18
CA MET A 18 -6.55 -1.02 17.50
C MET A 18 -5.79 -2.04 18.36
N PRO A 19 -5.37 -3.18 17.79
CA PRO A 19 -4.45 -4.09 18.47
C PRO A 19 -3.18 -3.37 18.89
N LYS A 20 -2.56 -3.82 19.99
CA LYS A 20 -1.30 -3.27 20.49
C LYS A 20 -0.19 -3.45 19.45
N SER A 21 0.86 -2.63 19.54
CA SER A 21 1.99 -2.65 18.60
C SER A 21 2.59 -4.03 18.36
N HIS A 22 2.79 -4.82 19.42
CA HIS A 22 3.31 -6.19 19.30
C HIS A 22 2.32 -7.16 18.63
N GLU A 23 1.01 -7.01 18.84
CA GLU A 23 -0.02 -7.84 18.20
C GLU A 23 -0.08 -7.53 16.71
N ARG A 24 0.01 -6.25 16.33
CA ARG A 24 0.13 -5.85 14.91
C ARG A 24 1.38 -6.42 14.25
N ALA A 25 2.52 -6.39 14.95
CA ALA A 25 3.76 -6.99 14.44
C ALA A 25 3.63 -8.51 14.27
N ALA A 26 2.96 -9.20 15.20
CA ALA A 26 2.68 -10.63 15.10
C ALA A 26 1.77 -10.95 13.90
N ILE A 27 0.72 -10.16 13.67
CA ILE A 27 -0.16 -10.32 12.49
C ILE A 27 0.65 -10.20 11.19
N VAL A 28 1.55 -9.20 11.10
CA VAL A 28 2.41 -9.02 9.93
C VAL A 28 3.35 -10.21 9.73
N SER A 29 3.98 -10.68 10.82
CA SER A 29 4.89 -11.83 10.79
C SER A 29 4.19 -13.15 10.44
N ASN A 30 2.92 -13.31 10.81
CA ASN A 30 2.15 -14.53 10.52
C ASN A 30 1.65 -14.59 9.07
N HIS A 31 1.54 -13.43 8.39
CA HIS A 31 1.03 -13.34 7.03
C HIS A 31 1.95 -12.51 6.09
N PRO A 32 3.26 -12.84 6.00
CA PRO A 32 4.24 -12.00 5.32
C PRO A 32 3.94 -11.81 3.82
N VAL A 33 3.49 -12.88 3.13
CA VAL A 33 3.13 -12.82 1.71
C VAL A 33 1.92 -11.92 1.47
N GLY A 34 0.89 -12.03 2.32
CA GLY A 34 -0.33 -11.21 2.20
C GLY A 34 -0.04 -9.74 2.42
N ILE A 35 0.81 -9.42 3.40
CA ILE A 35 1.23 -8.05 3.69
C ILE A 35 2.10 -7.48 2.58
N ALA A 36 3.07 -8.26 2.06
CA ALA A 36 3.88 -7.84 0.92
C ALA A 36 3.01 -7.55 -0.31
N HIS A 37 2.01 -8.41 -0.59
CA HIS A 37 1.08 -8.19 -1.69
C HIS A 37 0.22 -6.93 -1.49
N PHE A 38 -0.26 -6.69 -0.26
CA PHE A 38 -1.00 -5.48 0.08
C PHE A 38 -0.17 -4.23 -0.19
N PHE A 39 1.06 -4.15 0.33
CA PHE A 39 1.93 -2.99 0.11
C PHE A 39 2.28 -2.80 -1.36
N ASN A 40 2.61 -3.89 -2.06
CA ASN A 40 2.88 -3.83 -3.50
C ASN A 40 1.67 -3.27 -4.26
N LYS A 41 0.45 -3.71 -3.93
CA LYS A 41 -0.77 -3.23 -4.58
C LYS A 41 -1.07 -1.78 -4.23
N LEU A 42 -0.90 -1.39 -2.97
CA LEU A 42 -1.08 -0.01 -2.51
C LEU A 42 -0.15 0.94 -3.27
N ILE A 43 1.15 0.64 -3.27
CA ILE A 43 2.17 1.45 -3.94
C ILE A 43 1.90 1.52 -5.45
N THR A 44 1.66 0.37 -6.08
CA THR A 44 1.33 0.31 -7.52
C THR A 44 0.08 1.13 -7.85
N THR A 45 -0.94 1.11 -6.98
CA THR A 45 -2.16 1.89 -7.19
C THR A 45 -1.87 3.39 -7.07
N VAL A 46 -1.10 3.82 -6.08
CA VAL A 46 -0.69 5.24 -5.94
C VAL A 46 0.09 5.70 -7.18
N LEU A 47 1.09 4.92 -7.61
CA LEU A 47 1.92 5.23 -8.78
C LEU A 47 1.09 5.30 -10.06
N SER A 48 0.16 4.36 -10.27
CA SER A 48 -0.68 4.38 -11.48
C SER A 48 -1.73 5.49 -11.47
N THR A 49 -2.30 5.83 -10.30
CA THR A 49 -3.45 6.75 -10.23
C THR A 49 -3.06 8.21 -10.01
N LEU A 50 -2.15 8.49 -9.07
CA LEU A 50 -1.77 9.86 -8.75
C LEU A 50 -0.65 10.38 -9.63
N ILE A 51 0.17 9.47 -10.13
CA ILE A 51 1.41 9.80 -10.82
C ILE A 51 1.34 9.44 -12.31
N ASN A 52 0.38 8.60 -12.70
CA ASN A 52 0.30 8.08 -14.05
C ASN A 52 1.62 7.41 -14.47
N TYR A 53 2.15 6.57 -13.58
CA TYR A 53 3.41 5.84 -13.79
C TYR A 53 3.17 4.49 -14.48
N ASN A 54 3.98 4.19 -15.49
CA ASN A 54 4.02 2.88 -16.13
C ASN A 54 5.09 2.00 -15.46
N ILE A 55 4.63 1.06 -14.62
CA ILE A 55 5.52 0.14 -13.90
C ILE A 55 6.33 -0.76 -14.83
N ASN A 56 5.77 -1.18 -15.97
CA ASN A 56 6.48 -2.10 -16.89
C ASN A 56 7.62 -1.40 -17.64
N LYS A 57 7.45 -0.10 -17.92
CA LYS A 57 8.43 0.71 -18.64
C LYS A 57 9.33 1.54 -17.73
N HIS A 58 9.04 1.56 -16.44
CA HIS A 58 9.71 2.37 -15.44
C HIS A 58 9.76 3.87 -15.78
N GLU A 59 8.66 4.41 -16.31
CA GLU A 59 8.57 5.81 -16.73
C GLU A 59 7.17 6.38 -16.45
N SER A 60 7.08 7.70 -16.24
CA SER A 60 5.80 8.40 -16.19
C SER A 60 5.25 8.57 -17.61
N TYR A 61 3.92 8.50 -17.78
CA TYR A 61 3.32 8.88 -19.06
C TYR A 61 3.51 10.38 -19.34
N PRO A 62 3.55 10.80 -20.62
CA PRO A 62 3.67 12.21 -20.99
C PRO A 62 2.56 13.06 -20.37
N GLY A 63 2.93 14.20 -19.78
CA GLY A 63 2.03 15.06 -19.01
C GLY A 63 1.92 14.69 -17.52
N GLY A 64 2.49 13.56 -17.11
CA GLY A 64 2.54 13.12 -15.72
C GLY A 64 1.17 12.85 -15.09
N GLY A 65 1.17 12.75 -13.76
CA GLY A 65 -0.05 12.65 -12.96
C GLY A 65 -0.39 13.95 -12.25
N ILE A 66 -1.23 13.87 -11.22
CA ILE A 66 -1.63 15.02 -10.40
C ILE A 66 -0.43 15.66 -9.69
N LEU A 67 0.61 14.87 -9.43
CA LEU A 67 1.85 15.29 -8.78
C LEU A 67 2.93 15.73 -9.78
N GLY A 68 2.60 15.80 -11.08
CA GLY A 68 3.53 16.09 -12.15
C GLY A 68 4.22 14.86 -12.72
N GLU A 69 5.25 15.08 -13.54
CA GLU A 69 6.10 14.03 -14.09
C GLU A 69 7.20 13.65 -13.10
N ILE A 70 7.41 12.36 -12.91
CA ILE A 70 8.51 11.85 -12.08
C ILE A 70 9.59 11.27 -12.97
N GLU A 71 10.82 11.65 -12.69
CA GLU A 71 12.01 11.24 -13.43
C GLU A 71 12.44 9.80 -13.11
N ALA A 72 12.27 9.36 -11.85
CA ALA A 72 12.58 7.99 -11.46
C ALA A 72 11.79 7.53 -10.22
N TYR A 73 11.38 6.26 -10.20
CA TYR A 73 10.87 5.56 -9.03
C TYR A 73 11.74 4.33 -8.74
N TYR A 74 12.35 4.30 -7.55
CA TYR A 74 13.12 3.17 -7.04
C TYR A 74 12.34 2.53 -5.89
N GLY A 75 11.52 1.54 -6.22
CA GLY A 75 10.78 0.77 -5.22
C GLY A 75 11.64 -0.32 -4.58
N THR A 76 11.52 -0.48 -3.27
CA THR A 76 11.93 -1.70 -2.57
C THR A 76 10.69 -2.43 -2.07
N VAL A 77 10.60 -3.74 -2.34
CA VAL A 77 9.58 -4.63 -1.78
C VAL A 77 10.23 -5.49 -0.71
#